data_AF-E2E9V5-F1
#
_entry.id   AF-E2E9V5-F1
#
_cell.length_a   1.000
_cell.length_b   1.000
_cell.length_c   1.000
_cell.angle_alpha   90.00
_cell.angle_beta   90.00
_cell.angle_gamma   90.00
#
_symmetry.space_group_name_H-M   'P 1'
#
loop_
_entity.id
_entity.type
_entity.pdbx_description
1 polymer ?
#
loop_
_entity_poly.entity_id
_entity_poly.type
_entity_poly.pdbx_seq_one_letter_code
_entity_poly.pdbx_strand_id
1 'polypeptide(L)'
;VAQTISYEVSMALILLSFVFLINNYNLISFLFMQKNIWFLLMMFPMGLVWFCSSLAETNRTPFDFAEGESELVSGFNVEYSSGGFALIFLAEYSSILFMSMLFVVMFMGADMFSFWFYLKLMLISFLFIWVRGTLPRFRYD
;
A
#
# COMPACT_ATOMS: atom_id res chain seq x y z
N VAL A 1 -11.03 12.09 0.17
CA VAL A 1 -11.60 11.98 1.54
C VAL A 1 -12.56 10.79 1.66
N ALA A 2 -13.66 10.75 0.91
CA ALA A 2 -14.58 9.59 1.01
C ALA A 2 -13.92 8.26 0.59
N GLN A 3 -13.10 8.27 -0.46
CA GLN A 3 -12.26 7.12 -0.83
C GLN A 3 -11.34 6.68 0.33
N THR A 4 -10.51 7.58 0.85
CA THR A 4 -9.53 7.24 1.90
C THR A 4 -10.21 6.63 3.13
N ILE A 5 -11.34 7.19 3.57
CA ILE A 5 -12.11 6.65 4.71
C ILE A 5 -12.66 5.25 4.39
N SER A 6 -13.18 5.03 3.18
CA SER A 6 -13.75 3.73 2.81
C SER A 6 -12.70 2.61 2.83
N TYR A 7 -11.48 2.89 2.34
CA TYR A 7 -10.40 1.90 2.29
C TYR A 7 -9.69 1.73 3.64
N GLU A 8 -9.63 2.76 4.49
CA GLU A 8 -9.13 2.64 5.88
C GLU A 8 -9.94 1.61 6.68
N VAL A 9 -11.27 1.61 6.55
CA VAL A 9 -12.12 0.62 7.23
C VAL A 9 -11.76 -0.81 6.77
N SER A 10 -11.58 -1.00 5.46
CA SER A 10 -11.19 -2.30 4.92
C SER A 10 -9.81 -2.74 5.42
N MET A 11 -8.86 -1.82 5.45
CA MET A 11 -7.49 -2.07 5.90
C MET A 11 -7.44 -2.44 7.38
N ALA A 12 -8.19 -1.73 8.22
CA ALA A 12 -8.29 -2.00 9.65
C ALA A 12 -8.85 -3.41 9.93
N LEU A 13 -9.87 -3.82 9.18
CA LEU A 13 -10.46 -5.17 9.31
C LEU A 13 -9.48 -6.27 8.89
N ILE A 14 -8.71 -6.06 7.82
CA ILE A 14 -7.68 -7.02 7.38
C ILE A 14 -6.57 -7.12 8.44
N LEU A 15 -6.08 -5.98 8.94
CA LEU A 15 -5.09 -5.95 10.02
C LEU A 15 -5.58 -6.69 11.26
N LEU A 16 -6.83 -6.45 11.66
CA LEU A 16 -7.45 -7.12 12.81
C LEU A 16 -7.46 -8.64 12.64
N SER A 17 -7.75 -9.14 11.43
CA SER A 17 -7.74 -10.58 11.17
C SER A 17 -6.36 -11.22 11.39
N PHE A 18 -5.27 -10.52 11.07
CA PHE A 18 -3.91 -10.99 11.33
C PHE A 18 -3.50 -10.84 12.79
N VAL A 19 -3.95 -9.78 13.46
CA VAL A 19 -3.71 -9.62 14.91
C VAL A 19 -4.35 -10.77 15.68
N PHE A 20 -5.54 -11.24 15.30
CA PHE A 20 -6.15 -12.42 15.91
C PHE A 20 -5.34 -13.70 15.71
N LEU A 21 -4.65 -13.86 14.57
CA LEU A 21 -3.79 -15.03 14.32
C LEU A 21 -2.52 -15.01 15.18
N ILE A 22 -2.01 -13.82 15.50
CA ILE A 22 -0.73 -13.64 16.19
C ILE A 22 -0.91 -13.40 17.71
N ASN A 23 -2.12 -13.02 18.12
CA ASN A 23 -2.50 -12.62 19.49
C ASN A 23 -1.67 -11.45 20.05
N ASN A 24 -0.98 -10.69 19.21
CA ASN A 24 -0.14 -9.56 19.60
C ASN A 24 -0.17 -8.46 18.53
N TYR A 25 0.04 -7.21 18.95
CA TYR A 25 0.11 -6.05 18.05
C TYR A 25 1.55 -5.71 17.61
N ASN A 26 2.57 -6.41 18.13
CA ASN A 26 3.95 -6.11 17.79
C ASN A 26 4.28 -6.59 16.37
N LEU A 27 4.74 -5.71 15.48
CA LEU A 27 5.13 -6.07 14.11
C LEU A 27 6.24 -7.14 14.06
N ILE A 28 7.13 -7.19 15.06
CA ILE A 28 8.19 -8.21 15.13
C ILE A 28 7.60 -9.61 15.34
N SER A 29 6.41 -9.72 15.96
CA SER A 29 5.76 -11.02 16.16
C SER A 29 5.32 -11.70 14.86
N PHE A 30 5.14 -10.94 13.77
CA PHE A 30 4.92 -11.49 12.43
C PHE A 30 6.11 -12.32 11.93
N LEU A 31 7.35 -11.92 12.26
CA LEU A 31 8.56 -12.67 11.88
C LEU A 31 8.56 -14.06 12.52
N PHE A 32 8.22 -14.15 13.82
CA PHE A 32 8.22 -15.42 14.52
C PHE A 32 7.15 -16.39 14.01
N MET A 33 5.96 -15.88 13.65
CA MET A 33 4.86 -16.71 13.14
C MET A 33 5.07 -17.15 11.69
N GLN A 34 5.76 -16.37 10.88
CA GLN A 34 5.99 -16.64 9.45
C GLN A 34 7.25 -17.45 9.15
N LYS A 35 7.85 -18.11 10.16
CA LYS A 35 9.10 -18.85 10.00
C LYS A 35 8.98 -20.04 9.03
N ASN A 36 7.84 -20.74 9.04
CA ASN A 36 7.65 -21.95 8.25
C ASN A 36 6.99 -21.67 6.90
N ILE A 37 5.85 -20.98 6.92
CA ILE A 37 5.05 -20.65 5.73
C ILE A 37 4.68 -19.17 5.82
N TRP A 38 4.82 -18.47 4.69
CA TRP A 38 4.40 -17.08 4.56
C TRP A 38 2.87 -16.94 4.60
N PHE A 39 2.39 -15.87 5.24
CA PHE A 39 0.94 -15.61 5.27
C PHE A 39 0.35 -15.32 3.90
N LEU A 40 1.16 -14.87 2.93
CA LEU A 40 0.72 -14.77 1.54
C LEU A 40 0.18 -16.10 0.99
N LEU A 41 0.79 -17.24 1.36
CA LEU A 41 0.38 -18.55 0.86
C LEU A 41 -0.89 -19.04 1.58
N MET A 42 -0.97 -18.81 2.89
CA MET A 42 -2.12 -19.24 3.69
C MET A 42 -3.36 -18.39 3.43
N MET A 43 -3.20 -17.08 3.29
CA MET A 43 -4.28 -16.09 3.17
C MET A 43 -4.11 -15.27 1.88
N PHE A 44 -3.95 -15.97 0.76
CA PHE A 44 -3.76 -15.34 -0.55
C PHE A 44 -4.85 -14.31 -0.90
N PRO A 45 -6.16 -14.60 -0.69
CA PRO A 45 -7.20 -13.61 -0.97
C PRO A 45 -7.06 -12.34 -0.13
N MET A 46 -6.69 -12.46 1.14
CA MET A 46 -6.48 -11.30 2.01
C MET A 46 -5.27 -10.47 1.58
N GLY A 47 -4.22 -11.12 1.07
CA GLY A 47 -3.08 -10.43 0.46
C GLY A 47 -3.47 -9.58 -0.74
N LEU A 48 -4.32 -10.11 -1.62
CA LEU A 48 -4.81 -9.36 -2.77
C LEU A 48 -5.68 -8.17 -2.36
N VAL A 49 -6.60 -8.37 -1.40
CA VAL A 49 -7.46 -7.27 -0.92
C VAL A 49 -6.62 -6.19 -0.25
N TRP A 50 -5.61 -6.55 0.56
CA TRP A 50 -4.68 -5.57 1.15
C TRP A 50 -3.92 -4.79 0.08
N PHE A 51 -3.44 -5.47 -0.95
CA PHE A 51 -2.74 -4.82 -2.06
C PHE A 51 -3.65 -3.82 -2.79
N CYS A 52 -4.91 -4.19 -3.06
CA CYS A 52 -5.90 -3.27 -3.63
C CYS A 52 -6.21 -2.08 -2.69
N SER A 53 -6.39 -2.31 -1.38
CA SER A 53 -6.68 -1.22 -0.43
C SER A 53 -5.50 -0.26 -0.27
N SER A 54 -4.26 -0.77 -0.28
CA SER A 54 -3.06 0.08 -0.21
C SER A 54 -2.83 0.91 -1.48
N LEU A 55 -3.18 0.38 -2.66
CA LEU A 55 -3.22 1.18 -3.90
C LEU A 55 -4.24 2.31 -3.82
N ALA A 56 -5.42 2.02 -3.25
CA ALA A 56 -6.49 3.00 -3.12
C ALA A 56 -6.19 4.09 -2.08
N GLU A 57 -5.50 3.77 -0.99
CA GLU A 57 -5.11 4.75 0.02
C GLU A 57 -3.99 5.69 -0.46
N THR A 58 -3.06 5.19 -1.27
CA THR A 58 -2.01 6.01 -1.87
C THR A 58 -2.51 6.88 -3.04
N ASN A 59 -3.83 6.89 -3.29
CA ASN A 59 -4.48 7.63 -4.37
C ASN A 59 -3.81 7.41 -5.75
N ARG A 60 -3.31 6.20 -6.01
CA ARG A 60 -2.63 5.89 -7.28
C ARG A 60 -3.53 5.10 -8.22
N THR A 61 -3.26 5.27 -9.51
CA THR A 61 -3.96 4.58 -10.59
C THR A 61 -3.94 3.08 -10.35
N PRO A 62 -5.08 2.38 -10.39
CA PRO A 62 -6.33 2.78 -11.04
C PRO A 62 -7.32 3.59 -10.18
N PHE A 63 -7.03 3.83 -8.89
CA PHE A 63 -7.89 4.54 -7.94
C PHE A 63 -7.48 6.01 -7.75
N ASP A 64 -6.92 6.63 -8.79
CA ASP A 64 -6.45 8.02 -8.77
C ASP A 64 -7.57 8.98 -9.20
N PHE A 65 -8.47 9.28 -8.26
CA PHE A 65 -9.59 10.21 -8.47
C PHE A 65 -9.24 11.65 -8.10
N ALA A 66 -8.30 11.84 -7.17
CA ALA A 66 -7.94 13.16 -6.66
C ALA A 66 -7.02 13.94 -7.60
N GLU A 67 -6.16 13.25 -8.36
CA GLU A 67 -5.17 13.88 -9.23
C GLU A 67 -5.58 13.85 -10.72
N GLY A 68 -6.78 13.35 -11.04
CA GLY A 68 -7.26 13.03 -12.38
C GLY A 68 -6.89 14.05 -13.46
N GLU A 69 -5.72 13.89 -14.10
CA GLU A 69 -5.17 14.86 -15.04
C GLU A 69 -6.10 15.16 -16.23
N SER A 70 -6.89 14.17 -16.65
CA SER A 70 -7.85 14.26 -17.74
C SER A 70 -9.13 15.03 -17.37
N GLU A 71 -9.46 15.10 -16.08
CA GLU A 71 -10.74 15.65 -15.60
C GLU A 71 -10.57 16.95 -14.82
N LEU A 72 -9.49 17.06 -14.03
CA LEU A 72 -9.26 18.14 -13.07
C LEU A 72 -7.95 18.91 -13.33
N VAL A 73 -7.24 18.67 -14.45
CA VAL A 73 -6.01 19.40 -14.84
C VAL A 73 -4.99 19.47 -13.69
N SER A 74 -4.81 18.35 -12.96
CA SER A 74 -3.97 18.16 -11.76
C SER A 74 -4.58 18.52 -10.38
N GLY A 75 -5.89 18.77 -10.31
CA GLY A 75 -6.64 18.78 -9.05
C GLY A 75 -6.08 19.78 -8.02
N PHE A 76 -5.63 19.27 -6.87
CA PHE A 76 -5.11 20.08 -5.76
C PHE A 76 -3.69 20.60 -5.99
N ASN A 77 -2.95 20.06 -6.98
CA ASN A 77 -1.57 20.47 -7.25
C ASN A 77 -1.49 21.84 -7.96
N VAL A 78 -2.60 22.33 -8.53
CA VAL A 78 -2.65 23.58 -9.30
C VAL A 78 -2.32 24.82 -8.46
N GLU A 79 -2.62 24.79 -7.16
CA GLU A 79 -2.40 25.93 -6.26
C GLU A 79 -0.98 26.00 -5.68
N TYR A 80 -0.21 24.91 -5.76
CA TYR A 80 1.11 24.82 -5.14
C TYR A 80 2.23 25.12 -6.13
N SER A 81 3.03 26.14 -5.82
CA SER A 81 4.26 26.43 -6.58
C SER A 81 5.48 25.68 -6.03
N SER A 82 6.35 25.22 -6.94
CA SER A 82 7.75 24.80 -6.73
C SER A 82 8.01 23.92 -5.48
N GLY A 83 8.28 24.53 -4.32
CA GLY A 83 8.63 23.80 -3.10
C GLY A 83 7.47 23.03 -2.47
N GLY A 84 6.28 23.62 -2.44
CA GLY A 84 5.07 22.95 -1.92
C GLY A 84 4.70 21.74 -2.76
N PHE A 85 4.80 21.89 -4.09
CA PHE A 85 4.65 20.81 -5.05
C PHE A 85 5.65 19.68 -4.79
N ALA A 86 6.95 19.99 -4.64
CA ALA A 86 7.97 18.98 -4.37
C ALA A 86 7.71 18.17 -3.08
N LEU A 87 7.23 18.82 -2.02
CA LEU A 87 6.90 18.14 -0.76
C LEU A 87 5.71 17.19 -0.89
N ILE A 88 4.71 17.54 -1.70
CA ILE A 88 3.55 16.67 -1.98
C ILE A 88 4.00 15.39 -2.68
N PHE A 89 4.78 15.49 -3.75
CA PHE A 89 5.30 14.30 -4.43
C PHE A 89 6.17 13.45 -3.51
N LEU A 90 7.03 14.08 -2.71
CA LEU A 90 7.87 13.35 -1.78
C LEU A 90 7.03 12.60 -0.74
N ALA A 91 5.98 13.22 -0.21
CA ALA A 91 5.03 12.59 0.70
C ALA A 91 4.33 11.39 0.05
N GLU A 92 3.83 11.52 -1.17
CA GLU A 92 3.16 10.44 -1.90
C GLU A 92 4.11 9.27 -2.22
N TYR A 93 5.36 9.54 -2.61
CA TYR A 93 6.33 8.46 -2.83
C TYR A 93 6.75 7.80 -1.52
N SER A 94 6.85 8.57 -0.43
CA SER A 94 7.12 8.01 0.89
C SER A 94 5.99 7.11 1.38
N SER A 95 4.73 7.44 1.10
CA SER A 95 3.58 6.63 1.49
C SER A 95 3.52 5.31 0.70
N ILE A 96 3.91 5.30 -0.59
CA ILE A 96 4.06 4.07 -1.38
C ILE A 96 5.11 3.15 -0.74
N LEU A 97 6.28 3.69 -0.40
CA LEU A 97 7.32 2.90 0.25
C LEU A 97 6.86 2.37 1.61
N PHE A 98 6.17 3.17 2.41
CA PHE A 98 5.63 2.75 3.70
C PHE A 98 4.60 1.62 3.55
N MET A 99 3.64 1.74 2.62
CA MET A 99 2.64 0.70 2.38
C MET A 99 3.27 -0.59 1.84
N SER A 100 4.29 -0.49 0.99
CA SER A 100 5.04 -1.65 0.53
C SER A 100 5.78 -2.35 1.66
N MET A 101 6.32 -1.59 2.63
CA MET A 101 6.96 -2.15 3.81
C MET A 101 5.96 -2.91 4.68
N LEU A 102 4.78 -2.33 4.95
CA LEU A 102 3.72 -3.00 5.70
C LEU A 102 3.28 -4.31 5.03
N PHE A 103 3.17 -4.33 3.70
CA PHE A 103 2.84 -5.56 2.99
C PHE A 103 3.89 -6.66 3.18
N VAL A 104 5.19 -6.33 3.05
CA VAL A 104 6.28 -7.30 3.24
C VAL A 104 6.29 -7.84 4.68
N VAL A 105 6.17 -6.96 5.67
CA VAL A 105 6.13 -7.34 7.10
C VAL A 105 4.97 -8.28 7.39
N MET A 106 3.79 -7.99 6.86
CA MET A 106 2.60 -8.79 7.15
C MET A 106 2.48 -10.06 6.33
N PHE A 107 2.96 -10.12 5.09
CA PHE A 107 2.69 -11.27 4.21
C PHE A 107 3.91 -12.10 3.85
N MET A 108 5.12 -11.52 3.81
CA MET A 108 6.32 -12.14 3.23
C MET A 108 7.51 -12.26 4.22
N GLY A 109 7.26 -12.09 5.52
CA GLY A 109 8.23 -12.19 6.60
C GLY A 109 8.99 -10.88 6.83
N ALA A 110 9.10 -10.49 8.10
CA ALA A 110 9.70 -9.21 8.52
C ALA A 110 11.21 -9.32 8.84
N ASP A 111 12.01 -9.94 7.95
CA ASP A 111 13.45 -10.17 8.16
C ASP A 111 14.30 -8.88 7.97
N MET A 112 14.11 -7.87 8.82
CA MET A 112 14.67 -6.52 8.63
C MET A 112 16.20 -6.46 8.50
N PHE A 113 16.92 -7.41 9.10
CA PHE A 113 18.39 -7.46 9.05
C PHE A 113 18.94 -8.12 7.78
N SER A 114 18.09 -8.77 7.00
CA SER A 114 18.52 -9.49 5.80
C SER A 114 18.46 -8.58 4.57
N PHE A 115 19.41 -8.74 3.64
CA PHE A 115 19.34 -8.09 2.33
C PHE A 115 18.08 -8.49 1.54
N TRP A 116 17.57 -9.70 1.78
CA TRP A 116 16.35 -10.22 1.17
C TRP A 116 15.11 -9.38 1.47
N PHE A 117 15.03 -8.75 2.63
CA PHE A 117 13.93 -7.85 2.96
C PHE A 117 13.87 -6.65 2.03
N TYR A 118 15.01 -6.02 1.76
CA TYR A 118 15.09 -4.87 0.85
C TYR A 118 14.75 -5.27 -0.60
N LEU A 119 15.16 -6.47 -1.04
CA LEU A 119 14.77 -6.99 -2.35
C LEU A 119 13.25 -7.20 -2.46
N LYS A 120 12.62 -7.79 -1.43
CA LYS A 120 11.16 -7.96 -1.38
C LYS A 120 10.44 -6.61 -1.39
N LEU A 121 10.92 -5.64 -0.63
CA LEU A 121 10.37 -4.28 -0.61
C LEU A 121 10.43 -3.64 -2.00
N MET A 122 11.57 -3.72 -2.67
CA MET A 122 11.74 -3.21 -4.04
C MET A 122 10.85 -3.93 -5.06
N LEU A 123 10.61 -5.24 -4.88
CA LEU A 123 9.66 -5.99 -5.71
C LEU A 123 8.23 -5.49 -5.54
N ILE A 124 7.79 -5.26 -4.29
CA ILE A 124 6.43 -4.76 -4.03
C ILE A 124 6.28 -3.32 -4.54
N SER A 125 7.25 -2.44 -4.33
CA SER A 125 7.18 -1.08 -4.88
C SER A 125 7.19 -1.09 -6.42
N PHE A 126 7.92 -2.02 -7.04
CA PHE A 126 7.84 -2.24 -8.49
C PHE A 126 6.44 -2.69 -8.94
N LEU A 127 5.73 -3.54 -8.17
CA LEU A 127 4.34 -3.91 -8.48
C LEU A 127 3.41 -2.68 -8.47
N PHE A 128 3.58 -1.72 -7.55
CA PHE A 128 2.80 -0.48 -7.56
C PHE A 128 2.97 0.30 -8.88
N ILE A 129 4.20 0.38 -9.37
CA ILE A 129 4.51 1.06 -10.64
C ILE A 129 3.97 0.28 -11.83
N TRP A 130 4.08 -1.06 -11.79
CA TRP A 130 3.61 -1.91 -12.88
C TRP A 130 2.07 -1.86 -13.03
N VAL A 131 1.33 -1.89 -11.93
CA VAL A 131 -0.12 -1.75 -11.93
C VAL A 131 -0.54 -0.43 -12.58
N ARG A 132 0.15 0.66 -12.26
CA ARG A 132 -0.06 1.97 -12.89
C ARG A 132 0.11 1.92 -14.42
N GLY A 133 1.08 1.16 -14.92
CA GLY A 133 1.34 1.06 -16.36
C GLY A 133 0.36 0.18 -17.13
N THR A 134 -0.46 -0.62 -16.46
CA THR A 134 -1.28 -1.67 -17.10
C THR A 134 -2.78 -1.44 -17.02
N LEU A 135 -3.27 -0.81 -15.95
CA LEU A 135 -4.71 -0.70 -15.69
C LEU A 135 -5.28 0.67 -16.09
N PRO A 136 -6.48 0.71 -16.70
CA PRO A 136 -7.22 1.95 -16.87
C PRO A 136 -7.71 2.48 -15.51
N ARG A 137 -7.97 3.78 -15.42
CA ARG A 137 -8.54 4.40 -14.22
C ARG A 137 -9.98 3.93 -14.02
N PHE A 138 -10.36 3.66 -12.77
CA PHE A 138 -11.76 3.46 -12.42
C PHE A 138 -12.50 4.80 -12.42
N ARG A 139 -13.82 4.75 -12.57
CA ARG A 139 -14.73 5.89 -12.40
C ARG A 139 -15.33 5.84 -10.99
N TYR A 140 -15.60 7.00 -10.39
CA TYR A 140 -16.01 7.15 -8.98
C TYR A 140 -17.47 6.72 -8.70
N ASP A 141 -18.11 6.02 -9.64
CA ASP A 141 -19.52 5.62 -9.52
C ASP A 141 -19.73 4.48 -8.49
#